data_AF-A0A1F9N624-F1
#
_entry.id   AF-A0A1F9N624-F1
#
_cell.length_a   1.000
_cell.length_b   1.000
_cell.length_c   1.000
_cell.angle_alpha   90.00
_cell.angle_beta   90.00
_cell.angle_gamma   90.00
#
_symmetry.space_group_name_H-M   'P 1'
#
loop_
_entity.id
_entity.type
_entity.pdbx_description
1 polymer ?
#
loop_
_entity_poly.entity_id
_entity_poly.type
_entity_poly.pdbx_seq_one_letter_code
_entity_poly.pdbx_strand_id
1 'polypeptide(L)'
;MMSLFSTKDSRPLGKGIHCPGSSITDKKLSQMVSGYKKAVASRYRALMPDEIGLMPSGKILVSRKVDGEQWCLIFDEHDGCFFANPSGRIIAGTIPILEEAAQLKKRVKGRTVVAGELYALKDTRRPRHGDLAQALAGEAKAEVDRLQFAAFDLVAGGDDQAQAPLMEYADRLDVLERIFKGGKLLNSVQTETVSSNKDVAKLFDQWVDKGDAEGIVARAVGGITFKVKPAATIDGAVIGYTLRTEDETQVSSFLIALLREDDHYHLVGHCGNLGNEHERRDLLNKVKSMGVDSNYSEANSKGALYRFIKPKLVAEVLVTDVQAEKADGDIMPRMVLSFEKNEWKALRIMPGVSLLHPRLVRLREDKQPVYADVPISQVLDRVLLPDVHCAVSALELPASELLRREVFTKVTKGVTAVRKLVVWKTHKKEMHPEFPEYVVHWTDYSPGRKEPLQRTVRLAPTEALATEIADELVASEVKKGWAPAK
;
A
#
# COMPACT_ATOMS: atom_id res chain seq x y z
N MET A 1 13.34 29.02 -18.84
CA MET A 1 12.39 28.41 -17.88
C MET A 1 13.17 27.36 -17.10
N MET A 2 12.90 27.13 -15.82
CA MET A 2 13.61 26.06 -15.08
C MET A 2 13.09 24.68 -15.50
N SER A 3 13.97 23.69 -15.56
CA SER A 3 13.58 22.30 -15.84
C SER A 3 12.61 21.78 -14.78
N LEU A 4 11.68 20.92 -15.20
CA LEU A 4 10.62 20.32 -14.38
C LEU A 4 11.09 19.18 -13.49
N PHE A 5 12.32 18.71 -13.69
CA PHE A 5 12.93 17.68 -12.86
C PHE A 5 14.43 17.86 -12.69
N SER A 6 14.98 17.22 -11.67
CA SER A 6 16.41 17.11 -11.42
C SER A 6 16.97 15.83 -12.01
N THR A 7 18.17 15.90 -12.57
CA THR A 7 18.97 14.73 -13.00
C THR A 7 20.01 14.32 -11.95
N LYS A 8 19.97 14.94 -10.76
CA LYS A 8 20.84 14.57 -9.65
C LYS A 8 20.61 13.11 -9.28
N ASP A 9 21.70 12.37 -9.08
CA ASP A 9 21.69 10.94 -8.73
C ASP A 9 20.98 10.04 -9.77
N SER A 10 20.80 10.54 -11.01
CA SER A 10 20.26 9.75 -12.11
C SER A 10 21.20 8.61 -12.50
N ARG A 11 20.61 7.50 -12.91
CA ARG A 11 21.32 6.32 -13.41
C ARG A 11 21.08 6.17 -14.92
N PRO A 12 22.02 5.59 -15.67
CA PRO A 12 21.77 5.25 -17.07
C PRO A 12 20.56 4.32 -17.21
N LEU A 13 19.84 4.42 -18.32
CA LEU A 13 18.74 3.52 -18.69
C LEU A 13 18.80 3.32 -20.22
N GLY A 14 19.63 2.37 -20.67
CA GLY A 14 20.05 2.31 -22.06
C GLY A 14 20.76 3.61 -22.47
N LYS A 15 20.21 4.30 -23.48
CA LYS A 15 20.64 5.65 -23.90
C LYS A 15 19.83 6.79 -23.23
N GLY A 16 18.90 6.45 -22.34
CA GLY A 16 18.19 7.39 -21.49
C GLY A 16 18.74 7.44 -20.07
N ILE A 17 17.95 8.02 -19.17
CA ILE A 17 18.23 8.14 -17.75
C ILE A 17 17.00 7.76 -16.93
N HIS A 18 17.26 7.22 -15.74
CA HIS A 18 16.26 6.97 -14.70
C HIS A 18 16.64 7.77 -13.45
N CYS A 19 15.85 8.79 -13.10
CA CYS A 19 16.05 9.59 -11.90
C CYS A 19 15.30 9.00 -10.70
N PRO A 20 15.85 9.12 -9.47
CA PRO A 20 15.25 8.55 -8.27
C PRO A 20 13.95 9.26 -7.87
N GLY A 21 13.29 8.77 -6.81
CA GLY A 21 12.10 9.41 -6.25
C GLY A 21 12.36 10.88 -5.85
N SER A 22 11.30 11.67 -5.80
CA SER A 22 11.35 13.13 -5.54
C SER A 22 12.18 13.94 -6.55
N SER A 23 12.39 13.43 -7.77
CA SER A 23 13.12 14.16 -8.80
C SER A 23 12.30 15.26 -9.50
N ILE A 24 10.97 15.26 -9.38
CA ILE A 24 10.11 16.32 -9.94
C ILE A 24 10.32 17.61 -9.13
N THR A 25 10.84 18.66 -9.77
CA THR A 25 11.09 19.98 -9.14
C THR A 25 9.90 20.93 -9.30
N ASP A 26 9.10 20.77 -10.36
CA ASP A 26 7.86 21.52 -10.54
C ASP A 26 6.78 21.01 -9.58
N LYS A 27 6.47 21.83 -8.56
CA LYS A 27 5.48 21.49 -7.53
C LYS A 27 4.09 21.20 -8.10
N LYS A 28 3.68 21.89 -9.16
CA LYS A 28 2.35 21.73 -9.76
C LYS A 28 2.27 20.39 -10.47
N LEU A 29 3.30 20.02 -11.24
CA LEU A 29 3.40 18.71 -11.88
C LEU A 29 3.47 17.58 -10.85
N SER A 30 4.29 17.74 -9.81
CA SER A 30 4.39 16.76 -8.71
C SER A 30 3.03 16.51 -8.06
N GLN A 31 2.26 17.58 -7.79
CA GLN A 31 0.90 17.49 -7.27
C GLN A 31 -0.08 16.84 -8.24
N MET A 32 0.03 17.09 -9.55
CA MET A 32 -0.83 16.42 -10.55
C MET A 32 -0.54 14.91 -10.61
N VAL A 33 0.73 14.51 -10.71
CA VAL A 33 1.12 13.11 -10.87
C VAL A 33 0.81 12.30 -9.60
N SER A 34 1.19 12.80 -8.43
CA SER A 34 0.88 12.14 -7.14
C SER A 34 -0.62 12.23 -6.79
N GLY A 35 -1.27 13.34 -7.13
CA GLY A 35 -2.69 13.57 -6.90
C GLY A 35 -3.58 12.64 -7.71
N TYR A 36 -3.20 12.29 -8.94
CA TYR A 36 -3.98 11.37 -9.77
C TYR A 36 -4.16 10.00 -9.11
N LYS A 37 -3.08 9.39 -8.60
CA LYS A 37 -3.14 8.09 -7.90
C LYS A 37 -4.09 8.17 -6.69
N LYS A 38 -3.97 9.24 -5.90
CA LYS A 38 -4.80 9.46 -4.70
C LYS A 38 -6.27 9.73 -5.05
N ALA A 39 -6.57 10.51 -6.08
CA ALA A 39 -7.93 10.97 -6.36
C ALA A 39 -8.73 10.03 -7.28
N VAL A 40 -8.06 9.30 -8.16
CA VAL A 40 -8.71 8.48 -9.20
C VAL A 40 -8.42 7.00 -8.97
N ALA A 41 -7.16 6.57 -9.10
CA ALA A 41 -6.81 5.15 -9.08
C ALA A 41 -7.13 4.46 -7.73
N SER A 42 -6.93 5.16 -6.60
CA SER A 42 -7.22 4.61 -5.27
C SER A 42 -8.72 4.43 -4.99
N ARG A 43 -9.61 5.06 -5.77
CA ARG A 43 -11.07 5.00 -5.60
C ARG A 43 -11.72 3.86 -6.37
N TYR A 44 -10.95 3.10 -7.13
CA TYR A 44 -11.49 1.99 -7.91
C TYR A 44 -12.02 0.91 -6.96
N ARG A 45 -13.29 0.54 -7.15
CA ARG A 45 -13.93 -0.50 -6.36
C ARG A 45 -13.52 -1.86 -6.91
N ALA A 46 -13.00 -2.72 -6.05
CA ALA A 46 -12.65 -4.07 -6.44
C ALA A 46 -13.91 -4.95 -6.43
N LEU A 47 -14.14 -5.70 -7.50
CA LEU A 47 -15.16 -6.74 -7.58
C LEU A 47 -14.52 -8.07 -7.99
N MET A 48 -15.07 -9.14 -7.46
CA MET A 48 -14.81 -10.49 -7.97
C MET A 48 -15.62 -10.75 -9.25
N PRO A 49 -15.25 -11.74 -10.07
CA PRO A 49 -15.96 -12.02 -11.32
C PRO A 49 -17.44 -12.38 -11.12
N ASP A 50 -17.77 -13.08 -10.03
CA ASP A 50 -19.15 -13.42 -9.63
C ASP A 50 -19.96 -12.20 -9.14
N GLU A 51 -19.29 -11.09 -8.84
CA GLU A 51 -19.90 -9.85 -8.36
C GLU A 51 -20.16 -8.83 -9.49
N ILE A 52 -19.82 -9.14 -10.75
CA ILE A 52 -20.06 -8.24 -11.90
C ILE A 52 -21.54 -7.84 -12.00
N GLY A 53 -22.47 -8.71 -11.58
CA GLY A 53 -23.89 -8.44 -11.52
C GLY A 53 -24.29 -7.25 -10.62
N LEU A 54 -23.44 -6.83 -9.69
CA LEU A 54 -23.67 -5.73 -8.75
C LEU A 54 -23.37 -4.34 -9.36
N MET A 55 -22.80 -4.27 -10.56
CA MET A 55 -22.52 -2.99 -11.22
C MET A 55 -23.83 -2.27 -11.58
N PRO A 56 -23.87 -0.92 -11.47
CA PRO A 56 -25.01 -0.14 -11.92
C PRO A 56 -25.31 -0.36 -13.41
N SER A 57 -26.59 -0.52 -13.75
CA SER A 57 -27.04 -0.62 -15.13
C SER A 57 -26.78 0.68 -15.91
N GLY A 58 -26.47 0.57 -17.20
CA GLY A 58 -26.27 1.72 -18.09
C GLY A 58 -25.10 1.51 -19.04
N LYS A 59 -24.65 2.61 -19.67
CA LYS A 59 -23.43 2.61 -20.50
C LYS A 59 -22.21 2.39 -19.61
N ILE A 60 -21.40 1.40 -19.97
CA ILE A 60 -20.16 1.04 -19.27
C ILE A 60 -19.02 1.03 -20.30
N LEU A 61 -17.95 1.77 -20.01
CA LEU A 61 -16.71 1.67 -20.78
C LEU A 61 -15.78 0.68 -20.10
N VAL A 62 -15.47 -0.42 -20.77
CA VAL A 62 -14.66 -1.52 -20.25
C VAL A 62 -13.33 -1.54 -20.96
N SER A 63 -12.24 -1.35 -20.22
CA SER A 63 -10.89 -1.46 -20.75
C SER A 63 -10.17 -2.68 -20.19
N ARG A 64 -9.21 -3.20 -20.95
CA ARG A 64 -8.27 -4.21 -20.42
C ARG A 64 -7.48 -3.62 -19.24
N LYS A 65 -7.24 -4.41 -18.20
CA LYS A 65 -6.27 -4.06 -17.15
C LYS A 65 -4.89 -4.57 -17.56
N VAL A 66 -3.98 -3.64 -17.80
CA VAL A 66 -2.58 -3.93 -18.10
C VAL A 66 -1.83 -4.12 -16.77
N ASP A 67 -0.85 -5.03 -16.78
CA ASP A 67 -0.05 -5.42 -15.63
C ASP A 67 1.35 -4.79 -15.75
N GLY A 68 1.53 -3.65 -15.08
CA GLY A 68 2.75 -2.85 -15.11
C GLY A 68 2.84 -1.92 -13.91
N GLU A 69 3.35 -0.71 -14.13
CA GLU A 69 3.32 0.37 -13.15
C GLU A 69 2.59 1.59 -13.70
N GLN A 70 1.89 2.31 -12.82
CA GLN A 70 1.28 3.59 -13.19
C GLN A 70 2.36 4.66 -13.40
N TRP A 71 2.46 5.15 -14.63
CA TRP A 71 3.33 6.27 -15.00
C TRP A 71 2.52 7.33 -15.75
N CYS A 72 2.92 8.59 -15.63
CA CYS A 72 2.41 9.66 -16.47
C CYS A 72 3.43 9.96 -17.58
N LEU A 73 2.98 10.05 -18.83
CA LEU A 73 3.75 10.62 -19.93
C LEU A 73 3.51 12.13 -19.97
N ILE A 74 4.59 12.90 -19.90
CA ILE A 74 4.57 14.36 -19.94
C ILE A 74 5.08 14.80 -21.30
N PHE A 75 4.30 15.63 -21.98
CA PHE A 75 4.74 16.42 -23.12
C PHE A 75 4.94 17.85 -22.63
N ASP A 76 6.17 18.35 -22.70
CA ASP A 76 6.52 19.73 -22.34
C ASP A 76 7.33 20.40 -23.45
N GLU A 77 7.17 21.72 -23.59
CA GLU A 77 7.87 22.49 -24.61
C GLU A 77 9.38 22.50 -24.38
N HIS A 78 9.82 22.66 -23.13
CA HIS A 78 11.21 22.82 -22.74
C HIS A 78 11.91 21.48 -22.51
N ASP A 79 11.36 20.62 -21.64
CA ASP A 79 12.02 19.37 -21.26
C ASP A 79 11.73 18.19 -22.21
N GLY A 80 10.95 18.43 -23.27
CA GLY A 80 10.60 17.41 -24.24
C GLY A 80 9.57 16.41 -23.71
N CYS A 81 9.78 15.13 -23.97
CA CYS A 81 8.91 14.05 -23.52
C CYS A 81 9.62 13.20 -22.47
N PHE A 82 8.96 12.94 -21.35
CA PHE A 82 9.49 12.11 -20.27
C PHE A 82 8.36 11.44 -19.50
N PHE A 83 8.66 10.35 -18.79
CA PHE A 83 7.73 9.74 -17.86
C PHE A 83 8.01 10.20 -16.44
N ALA A 84 6.94 10.38 -15.65
CA ALA A 84 7.02 10.62 -14.22
C ALA A 84 6.02 9.73 -13.47
N ASN A 85 6.46 9.13 -12.36
CA ASN A 85 5.57 8.31 -11.52
C ASN A 85 5.12 9.07 -10.25
N PRO A 86 4.14 8.55 -9.49
CA PRO A 86 3.63 9.19 -8.27
C PRO A 86 4.67 9.45 -7.17
N SER A 87 5.72 8.63 -7.07
CA SER A 87 6.82 8.83 -6.12
C SER A 87 7.88 9.82 -6.61
N GLY A 88 7.69 10.41 -7.80
CA GLY A 88 8.59 11.40 -8.40
C GLY A 88 9.82 10.82 -9.11
N ARG A 89 9.86 9.51 -9.42
CA ARG A 89 10.83 8.92 -10.35
C ARG A 89 10.59 9.46 -11.75
N ILE A 90 11.67 9.62 -12.52
CA ILE A 90 11.63 10.11 -13.90
C ILE A 90 12.33 9.11 -14.83
N ILE A 91 11.75 8.90 -16.01
CA ILE A 91 12.44 8.29 -17.15
C ILE A 91 12.51 9.34 -18.26
N ALA A 92 13.71 9.68 -18.71
CA ALA A 92 13.95 10.70 -19.73
C ALA A 92 15.10 10.33 -20.68
N GLY A 93 15.31 11.11 -21.73
CA GLY A 93 16.41 10.92 -22.68
C GLY A 93 16.01 10.08 -23.90
N THR A 94 17.03 9.48 -24.55
CA THR A 94 16.87 8.87 -25.87
C THR A 94 16.61 7.37 -25.74
N ILE A 95 15.35 6.98 -25.56
CA ILE A 95 14.91 5.58 -25.59
C ILE A 95 13.73 5.43 -26.57
N PRO A 96 13.51 4.25 -27.18
CA PRO A 96 12.58 4.10 -28.29
C PRO A 96 11.17 4.64 -28.01
N ILE A 97 10.64 4.36 -26.82
CA ILE A 97 9.30 4.82 -26.41
C ILE A 97 9.20 6.35 -26.28
N LEU A 98 10.27 7.04 -25.86
CA LEU A 98 10.29 8.51 -25.78
C LEU A 98 10.60 9.16 -27.13
N GLU A 99 11.35 8.49 -28.01
CA GLU A 99 11.51 8.91 -29.40
C GLU A 99 10.17 8.87 -30.15
N GLU A 100 9.37 7.82 -29.93
CA GLU A 100 8.00 7.75 -30.44
C GLU A 100 7.13 8.87 -29.84
N ALA A 101 7.21 9.12 -28.53
CA ALA A 101 6.48 10.22 -27.89
C ALA A 101 6.83 11.57 -28.52
N ALA A 102 8.11 11.83 -28.80
CA ALA A 102 8.56 13.07 -29.42
C ALA A 102 7.91 13.29 -30.81
N GLN A 103 7.67 12.22 -31.58
CA GLN A 103 6.96 12.31 -32.87
C GLN A 103 5.47 12.65 -32.71
N LEU A 104 4.87 12.26 -31.58
CA LEU A 104 3.48 12.56 -31.24
C LEU A 104 3.30 13.96 -30.64
N LYS A 105 4.37 14.63 -30.19
CA LYS A 105 4.33 15.97 -29.55
C LYS A 105 3.57 17.02 -30.36
N LYS A 106 3.59 16.94 -31.70
CA LYS A 106 2.85 17.86 -32.58
C LYS A 106 1.31 17.72 -32.49
N ARG A 107 0.80 16.64 -31.90
CA ARG A 107 -0.62 16.35 -31.74
C ARG A 107 -1.17 16.85 -30.40
N VAL A 108 -0.31 17.37 -29.53
CA VAL A 108 -0.72 17.88 -28.22
C VAL A 108 -0.60 19.41 -28.15
N LYS A 109 -1.35 20.02 -27.24
CA LYS A 109 -1.34 21.47 -26.99
C LYS A 109 -0.87 21.79 -25.58
N GLY A 110 0.09 22.70 -25.50
CA GLY A 110 0.72 23.09 -24.26
C GLY A 110 1.32 21.89 -23.50
N ARG A 111 1.52 22.07 -22.20
CA ARG A 111 1.92 20.96 -21.34
C ARG A 111 0.78 19.95 -21.23
N THR A 112 1.01 18.74 -21.69
CA THR A 112 0.04 17.65 -21.66
C THR A 112 0.54 16.53 -20.75
N VAL A 113 -0.34 16.05 -19.87
CA VAL A 113 -0.04 14.99 -18.89
C VAL A 113 -1.03 13.86 -19.11
N VAL A 114 -0.53 12.71 -19.52
CA VAL A 114 -1.32 11.51 -19.81
C VAL A 114 -1.00 10.44 -18.78
N ALA A 115 -2.01 9.93 -18.08
CA ALA A 115 -1.84 8.78 -17.19
C ALA A 115 -1.98 7.48 -17.99
N GLY A 116 -1.11 6.52 -17.71
CA GLY A 116 -1.13 5.21 -18.34
C GLY A 116 -0.38 4.16 -17.53
N GLU A 117 -0.42 2.95 -18.05
CA GLU A 117 0.38 1.84 -17.53
C GLU A 117 1.65 1.72 -18.37
N LEU A 118 2.82 1.88 -17.76
CA LEU A 118 4.09 1.50 -18.35
C LEU A 118 4.29 0.01 -18.05
N TYR A 119 4.68 -0.77 -19.04
CA TYR A 119 4.89 -2.21 -18.89
C TYR A 119 5.99 -2.70 -19.84
N ALA A 120 6.46 -3.93 -19.65
CA ALA A 120 7.47 -4.54 -20.52
C ALA A 120 6.91 -5.82 -21.15
N LEU A 121 7.05 -5.94 -22.47
CA LEU A 121 6.65 -7.14 -23.21
C LEU A 121 7.53 -8.34 -22.84
N LYS A 122 6.95 -9.53 -23.01
CA LYS A 122 7.66 -10.81 -22.89
C LYS A 122 7.07 -11.76 -23.92
N ASP A 123 7.92 -12.35 -24.75
CA ASP A 123 7.46 -13.09 -25.94
C ASP A 123 6.61 -14.33 -25.59
N THR A 124 6.83 -14.90 -24.41
CA THR A 124 6.27 -16.21 -24.03
C THR A 124 5.03 -16.14 -23.17
N ARG A 125 4.67 -14.96 -22.64
CA ARG A 125 3.54 -14.80 -21.71
C ARG A 125 3.12 -13.35 -21.59
N ARG A 126 1.92 -13.12 -21.03
CA ARG A 126 1.46 -11.76 -20.68
C ARG A 126 2.49 -11.02 -19.80
N PRO A 127 2.61 -9.69 -19.96
CA PRO A 127 3.40 -8.85 -19.06
C PRO A 127 2.98 -9.02 -17.61
N ARG A 128 3.95 -8.85 -16.70
CA ARG A 128 3.74 -8.75 -15.26
C ARG A 128 4.52 -7.57 -14.72
N HIS A 129 4.11 -7.04 -13.57
CA HIS A 129 4.81 -5.98 -12.86
C HIS A 129 6.34 -6.23 -12.72
N GLY A 130 6.76 -7.47 -12.43
CA GLY A 130 8.17 -7.82 -12.32
C GLY A 130 8.96 -7.72 -13.63
N ASP A 131 8.31 -7.82 -14.79
CA ASP A 131 8.97 -7.69 -16.09
C ASP A 131 9.37 -6.25 -16.38
N LEU A 132 8.55 -5.27 -15.96
CA LEU A 132 8.93 -3.87 -16.06
C LEU A 132 10.15 -3.58 -15.19
N ALA A 133 10.15 -4.05 -13.95
CA ALA A 133 11.28 -3.89 -13.04
C ALA A 133 12.57 -4.49 -13.63
N GLN A 134 12.47 -5.67 -14.26
CA GLN A 134 13.59 -6.30 -14.97
C GLN A 134 14.05 -5.46 -16.16
N ALA A 135 13.12 -4.95 -16.98
CA ALA A 135 13.45 -4.15 -18.17
C ALA A 135 14.10 -2.80 -17.81
N LEU A 136 13.72 -2.21 -16.67
CA LEU A 136 14.30 -0.97 -16.17
C LEU A 136 15.64 -1.19 -15.42
N ALA A 137 15.96 -2.43 -15.05
CA ALA A 137 17.22 -2.77 -14.40
C ALA A 137 18.38 -2.84 -15.42
N GLY A 138 19.62 -2.95 -14.94
CA GLY A 138 20.80 -3.15 -15.81
C GLY A 138 21.42 -1.88 -16.37
N GLU A 139 20.93 -0.70 -15.97
CA GLU A 139 21.46 0.62 -16.32
C GLU A 139 21.67 0.81 -17.83
N ALA A 140 22.92 0.96 -18.29
CA ALA A 140 23.23 1.12 -19.72
C ALA A 140 22.84 -0.11 -20.58
N LYS A 141 22.61 -1.27 -19.94
CA LYS A 141 22.15 -2.51 -20.58
C LYS A 141 20.65 -2.78 -20.37
N ALA A 142 19.92 -1.80 -19.85
CA ALA A 142 18.47 -1.92 -19.66
C ALA A 142 17.77 -2.27 -20.98
N GLU A 143 16.77 -3.15 -20.89
CA GLU A 143 16.05 -3.69 -22.04
C GLU A 143 14.90 -2.75 -22.46
N VAL A 144 15.25 -1.49 -22.71
CA VAL A 144 14.31 -0.40 -22.98
C VAL A 144 13.46 -0.61 -24.25
N ASP A 145 13.91 -1.48 -25.16
CA ASP A 145 13.18 -1.87 -26.37
C ASP A 145 11.90 -2.66 -26.07
N ARG A 146 11.80 -3.27 -24.88
CA ARG A 146 10.62 -4.01 -24.44
C ARG A 146 9.53 -3.11 -23.86
N LEU A 147 9.83 -1.84 -23.59
CA LEU A 147 8.92 -0.92 -22.92
C LEU A 147 7.74 -0.54 -23.82
N GLN A 148 6.57 -0.53 -23.22
CA GLN A 148 5.30 -0.18 -23.83
C GLN A 148 4.49 0.69 -22.87
N PHE A 149 3.60 1.53 -23.41
CA PHE A 149 2.72 2.36 -22.62
C PHE A 149 1.27 2.26 -23.11
N ALA A 150 0.36 1.96 -22.17
CA ALA A 150 -1.07 1.97 -22.39
C ALA A 150 -1.70 3.19 -21.71
N ALA A 151 -1.91 4.26 -22.47
CA ALA A 151 -2.56 5.49 -22.01
C ALA A 151 -4.02 5.22 -21.68
N PHE A 152 -4.45 5.51 -20.46
CA PHE A 152 -5.82 5.27 -20.02
C PHE A 152 -6.53 6.50 -19.47
N ASP A 153 -5.86 7.64 -19.24
CA ASP A 153 -6.52 8.88 -18.81
C ASP A 153 -5.77 10.15 -19.23
N LEU A 154 -6.50 11.26 -19.37
CA LEU A 154 -5.96 12.59 -19.65
C LEU A 154 -6.04 13.46 -18.39
N VAL A 155 -4.88 13.81 -17.81
CA VAL A 155 -4.81 14.56 -16.55
C VAL A 155 -4.79 16.08 -16.80
N ALA A 156 -4.05 16.52 -17.82
CA ALA A 156 -3.93 17.93 -18.20
C ALA A 156 -3.56 18.06 -19.69
N GLY A 157 -3.81 19.23 -20.27
CA GLY A 157 -3.55 19.51 -21.69
C GLY A 157 -4.56 18.80 -22.60
N GLY A 158 -4.14 18.38 -23.78
CA GLY A 158 -5.01 17.73 -24.77
C GLY A 158 -4.52 17.99 -26.18
N ASP A 159 -5.43 18.01 -27.14
CA ASP A 159 -5.14 18.25 -28.56
C ASP A 159 -5.80 19.55 -29.08
N ASP A 160 -5.79 19.76 -30.39
CA ASP A 160 -6.41 20.92 -31.05
C ASP A 160 -7.95 20.89 -30.95
N GLN A 161 -8.56 19.74 -30.63
CA GLN A 161 -10.01 19.58 -30.61
C GLN A 161 -10.58 19.70 -29.20
N ALA A 162 -9.90 19.16 -28.19
CA ALA A 162 -10.36 19.18 -26.81
C ALA A 162 -9.18 19.17 -25.82
N GLN A 163 -9.32 19.94 -24.75
CA GLN A 163 -8.33 20.07 -23.68
C GLN A 163 -8.99 19.92 -22.31
N ALA A 164 -8.27 19.35 -21.37
CA ALA A 164 -8.68 19.19 -19.98
C ALA A 164 -8.95 20.56 -19.30
N PRO A 165 -9.92 20.63 -18.37
CA PRO A 165 -10.64 19.52 -17.77
C PRO A 165 -11.80 19.01 -18.62
N LEU A 166 -11.87 17.69 -18.82
CA LEU A 166 -12.98 16.99 -19.47
C LEU A 166 -13.65 16.10 -18.42
N MET A 167 -14.95 16.29 -18.18
CA MET A 167 -15.67 15.60 -17.10
C MET A 167 -15.89 14.12 -17.43
N GLU A 168 -16.34 13.82 -18.64
CA GLU A 168 -16.63 12.45 -19.05
C GLU A 168 -15.38 11.70 -19.47
N TYR A 169 -15.31 10.43 -19.07
CA TYR A 169 -14.21 9.55 -19.46
C TYR A 169 -14.13 9.35 -20.98
N ALA A 170 -15.30 9.26 -21.64
CA ALA A 170 -15.37 9.08 -23.09
C ALA A 170 -14.66 10.23 -23.83
N ASP A 171 -14.89 11.49 -23.42
CA ASP A 171 -14.23 12.64 -24.04
C ASP A 171 -12.71 12.60 -23.86
N ARG A 172 -12.24 12.16 -22.69
CA ARG A 172 -10.81 11.97 -22.43
C ARG A 172 -10.23 10.86 -23.29
N LEU A 173 -10.92 9.72 -23.38
CA LEU A 173 -10.52 8.58 -24.22
C LEU A 173 -10.42 8.99 -25.70
N ASP A 174 -11.39 9.75 -26.21
CA ASP A 174 -11.38 10.23 -27.60
C ASP A 174 -10.13 11.08 -27.90
N VAL A 175 -9.72 11.94 -26.96
CA VAL A 175 -8.46 12.71 -27.09
C VAL A 175 -7.25 11.77 -27.11
N LEU A 176 -7.19 10.77 -26.21
CA LEU A 176 -6.09 9.82 -26.17
C LEU A 176 -5.99 9.01 -27.48
N GLU A 177 -7.11 8.53 -28.01
CA GLU A 177 -7.14 7.79 -29.28
C GLU A 177 -6.61 8.63 -30.44
N ARG A 178 -6.91 9.94 -30.49
CA ARG A 178 -6.35 10.84 -31.51
C ARG A 178 -4.85 11.10 -31.31
N ILE A 179 -4.41 11.34 -30.08
CA ILE A 179 -2.99 11.56 -29.76
C ILE A 179 -2.17 10.32 -30.16
N PHE A 180 -2.58 9.13 -29.72
CA PHE A 180 -1.82 7.88 -29.88
C PHE A 180 -2.13 7.09 -31.16
N LYS A 181 -2.95 7.64 -32.08
CA LYS A 181 -3.30 6.96 -33.33
C LYS A 181 -2.06 6.52 -34.12
N GLY A 182 -1.95 5.22 -34.37
CA GLY A 182 -0.85 4.62 -35.13
C GLY A 182 0.46 4.47 -34.36
N GLY A 183 0.44 4.63 -33.03
CA GLY A 183 1.57 4.30 -32.18
C GLY A 183 1.90 2.81 -32.20
N LYS A 184 3.15 2.49 -31.90
CA LYS A 184 3.67 1.12 -31.81
C LYS A 184 4.04 0.79 -30.38
N LEU A 185 4.75 1.70 -29.71
CA LEU A 185 5.17 1.59 -28.32
C LEU A 185 4.20 2.32 -27.37
N LEU A 186 3.45 3.29 -27.89
CA LEU A 186 2.51 4.12 -27.13
C LEU A 186 1.09 3.98 -27.72
N ASN A 187 0.15 3.44 -26.96
CA ASN A 187 -1.22 3.24 -27.42
C ASN A 187 -2.23 3.71 -26.37
N SER A 188 -3.42 4.12 -26.80
CA SER A 188 -4.56 4.20 -25.89
C SER A 188 -4.97 2.80 -25.47
N VAL A 189 -5.44 2.64 -24.23
CA VAL A 189 -5.91 1.36 -23.72
C VAL A 189 -7.13 0.91 -24.52
N GLN A 190 -7.11 -0.33 -24.99
CA GLN A 190 -8.27 -0.93 -25.67
C GLN A 190 -9.49 -0.85 -24.75
N THR A 191 -10.55 -0.20 -25.25
CA THR A 191 -11.78 0.06 -24.50
C THR A 191 -12.99 -0.25 -25.37
N GLU A 192 -13.92 -1.03 -24.82
CA GLU A 192 -15.21 -1.34 -25.46
C GLU A 192 -16.34 -0.64 -24.70
N THR A 193 -17.34 -0.17 -25.44
CA THR A 193 -18.57 0.37 -24.85
C THR A 193 -19.63 -0.71 -24.83
N VAL A 194 -20.15 -1.04 -23.64
CA VAL A 194 -21.23 -1.99 -23.44
C VAL A 194 -22.38 -1.38 -22.65
N SER A 195 -23.55 -2.02 -22.66
CA SER A 195 -24.77 -1.55 -21.99
C SER A 195 -25.34 -2.53 -20.97
N SER A 196 -24.68 -3.67 -20.73
CA SER A 196 -25.16 -4.70 -19.81
C SER A 196 -24.02 -5.39 -19.04
N ASN A 197 -24.31 -5.80 -17.79
CA ASN A 197 -23.38 -6.56 -16.96
C ASN A 197 -23.04 -7.93 -17.59
N LYS A 198 -23.93 -8.48 -18.42
CA LYS A 198 -23.68 -9.71 -19.18
C LYS A 198 -22.58 -9.51 -20.22
N ASP A 199 -22.56 -8.36 -20.89
CA ASP A 199 -21.51 -8.07 -21.87
C ASP A 199 -20.18 -7.72 -21.18
N VAL A 200 -20.22 -7.08 -20.01
CA VAL A 200 -19.02 -6.95 -19.15
C VAL A 200 -18.44 -8.33 -18.80
N ALA A 201 -19.28 -9.28 -18.40
CA ALA A 201 -18.85 -10.65 -18.09
C ALA A 201 -18.27 -11.39 -19.32
N LYS A 202 -18.84 -11.18 -20.51
CA LYS A 202 -18.26 -11.72 -21.76
C LYS A 202 -16.89 -11.14 -22.07
N LEU A 203 -16.71 -9.82 -21.88
CA LEU A 203 -15.40 -9.19 -22.05
C LEU A 203 -14.38 -9.70 -21.03
N PHE A 204 -14.81 -9.95 -19.79
CA PHE A 204 -13.96 -10.61 -18.79
C PHE A 204 -13.53 -12.00 -19.25
N ASP A 205 -14.46 -12.87 -19.65
CA ASP A 205 -14.14 -14.22 -20.16
C ASP A 205 -13.21 -14.16 -21.39
N GLN A 206 -13.48 -13.27 -22.34
CA GLN A 206 -12.67 -13.13 -23.55
C GLN A 206 -11.26 -12.61 -23.27
N TRP A 207 -11.13 -11.56 -22.47
CA TRP A 207 -9.84 -10.88 -22.28
C TRP A 207 -9.00 -11.46 -21.16
N VAL A 208 -9.63 -12.04 -20.14
CA VAL A 208 -8.97 -12.49 -18.90
C VAL A 208 -8.89 -14.01 -18.86
N ASP A 209 -10.02 -14.71 -18.97
CA ASP A 209 -10.04 -16.18 -18.82
C ASP A 209 -9.47 -16.89 -20.06
N LYS A 210 -9.80 -16.40 -21.26
CA LYS A 210 -9.32 -16.91 -22.55
C LYS A 210 -8.19 -16.09 -23.16
N GLY A 211 -7.96 -14.90 -22.61
CA GLY A 211 -7.00 -13.93 -23.11
C GLY A 211 -5.79 -13.81 -22.19
N ASP A 212 -5.10 -12.69 -22.34
CA ASP A 212 -3.85 -12.37 -21.67
C ASP A 212 -3.94 -11.10 -20.80
N ALA A 213 -5.14 -10.58 -20.54
CA ALA A 213 -5.34 -9.47 -19.62
C ALA A 213 -5.26 -9.94 -18.15
N GLU A 214 -4.75 -9.08 -17.26
CA GLU A 214 -4.76 -9.34 -15.81
C GLU A 214 -6.17 -9.30 -15.22
N GLY A 215 -7.04 -8.52 -15.87
CA GLY A 215 -8.38 -8.20 -15.42
C GLY A 215 -8.99 -7.16 -16.36
N ILE A 216 -10.06 -6.52 -15.91
CA ILE A 216 -10.72 -5.41 -16.60
C ILE A 216 -10.93 -4.21 -15.68
N VAL A 217 -11.05 -3.03 -16.27
CA VAL A 217 -11.49 -1.81 -15.60
C VAL A 217 -12.79 -1.37 -16.24
N ALA A 218 -13.88 -1.42 -15.47
CA ALA A 218 -15.22 -1.05 -15.91
C ALA A 218 -15.63 0.31 -15.33
N ARG A 219 -15.88 1.28 -16.19
CA ARG A 219 -16.28 2.65 -15.83
C ARG A 219 -17.78 2.78 -16.08
N ALA A 220 -18.56 2.73 -15.01
CA ALA A 220 -20.02 2.77 -15.05
C ALA A 220 -20.56 4.20 -14.92
N VAL A 221 -21.86 4.35 -15.17
CA VAL A 221 -22.59 5.62 -15.02
C VAL A 221 -22.40 6.19 -13.60
N GLY A 222 -22.30 7.53 -13.50
CA GLY A 222 -22.08 8.22 -12.22
C GLY A 222 -20.61 8.29 -11.79
N GLY A 223 -19.67 7.93 -12.68
CA GLY A 223 -18.23 8.06 -12.45
C GLY A 223 -17.64 6.97 -11.55
N ILE A 224 -18.40 5.90 -11.27
CA ILE A 224 -17.92 4.77 -10.47
C ILE A 224 -17.06 3.87 -11.36
N THR A 225 -15.81 3.67 -10.95
CA THR A 225 -14.89 2.77 -11.64
C THR A 225 -14.69 1.50 -10.81
N PHE A 226 -14.82 0.36 -11.46
CA PHE A 226 -14.61 -0.96 -10.90
C PHE A 226 -13.37 -1.60 -11.53
N LYS A 227 -12.59 -2.31 -10.72
CA LYS A 227 -11.57 -3.25 -11.18
C LYS A 227 -12.06 -4.66 -10.91
N VAL A 228 -12.02 -5.52 -11.92
CA VAL A 228 -12.38 -6.94 -11.80
C VAL A 228 -11.17 -7.77 -12.18
N LYS A 229 -10.76 -8.66 -11.29
CA LYS A 229 -9.62 -9.57 -11.47
C LYS A 229 -10.05 -11.00 -11.14
N PRO A 230 -9.35 -12.02 -11.63
CA PRO A 230 -9.54 -13.39 -11.16
C PRO A 230 -9.38 -13.48 -9.65
N ALA A 231 -10.23 -14.28 -9.03
CA ALA A 231 -10.16 -14.57 -7.61
C ALA A 231 -8.79 -15.15 -7.23
N ALA A 232 -8.27 -14.74 -6.07
CA ALA A 232 -6.98 -15.18 -5.56
C ALA A 232 -7.17 -15.75 -4.16
N THR A 233 -6.59 -16.92 -3.90
CA THR A 233 -6.42 -17.42 -2.54
C THR A 233 -4.97 -17.34 -2.13
N ILE A 234 -4.74 -17.10 -0.85
CA ILE A 234 -3.43 -17.11 -0.20
C ILE A 234 -3.55 -18.05 0.98
N ASP A 235 -2.64 -19.02 1.06
CA ASP A 235 -2.46 -19.82 2.26
C ASP A 235 -1.49 -19.10 3.18
N GLY A 236 -1.95 -18.69 4.36
CA GLY A 236 -1.17 -17.92 5.32
C GLY A 236 -1.18 -18.52 6.72
N ALA A 237 -0.06 -18.37 7.43
CA ALA A 237 0.05 -18.77 8.83
C ALA A 237 -0.81 -17.85 9.71
N VAL A 238 -1.63 -18.45 10.58
CA VAL A 238 -2.36 -17.71 11.62
C VAL A 238 -1.46 -17.58 12.83
N ILE A 239 -1.06 -16.35 13.15
CA ILE A 239 -0.11 -16.07 14.24
C ILE A 239 -0.73 -15.33 15.42
N GLY A 240 -1.98 -14.88 15.29
CA GLY A 240 -2.69 -14.22 16.38
C GLY A 240 -4.17 -13.98 16.06
N TYR A 241 -4.93 -13.58 17.08
CA TYR A 241 -6.36 -13.30 16.94
C TYR A 241 -6.84 -12.17 17.85
N THR A 242 -7.94 -11.51 17.48
CA THR A 242 -8.68 -10.58 18.36
C THR A 242 -10.05 -11.15 18.72
N LEU A 243 -10.67 -10.65 19.78
CA LEU A 243 -12.05 -10.97 20.17
C LEU A 243 -13.01 -9.87 19.73
N ARG A 244 -14.30 -10.21 19.52
CA ARG A 244 -15.34 -9.19 19.32
C ARG A 244 -15.58 -8.43 20.62
N THR A 245 -15.73 -7.12 20.53
CA THR A 245 -15.98 -6.26 21.69
C THR A 245 -17.38 -6.50 22.27
N GLU A 246 -18.32 -6.81 21.38
CA GLU A 246 -19.71 -7.12 21.68
C GLU A 246 -19.94 -8.56 22.19
N ASP A 247 -19.02 -9.48 21.91
CA ASP A 247 -19.08 -10.88 22.38
C ASP A 247 -17.67 -11.49 22.40
N GLU A 248 -17.07 -11.54 23.59
CA GLU A 248 -15.72 -12.09 23.78
C GLU A 248 -15.63 -13.60 23.56
N THR A 249 -16.75 -14.31 23.37
CA THR A 249 -16.75 -15.73 22.99
C THR A 249 -16.47 -15.95 21.51
N GLN A 250 -16.34 -14.88 20.72
CA GLN A 250 -16.15 -14.94 19.27
C GLN A 250 -14.82 -14.32 18.84
N VAL A 251 -14.11 -14.99 17.93
CA VAL A 251 -12.99 -14.37 17.22
C VAL A 251 -13.52 -13.25 16.32
N SER A 252 -12.88 -12.08 16.40
CA SER A 252 -13.15 -10.93 15.54
C SER A 252 -12.31 -10.97 14.27
N SER A 253 -11.00 -11.19 14.40
CA SER A 253 -10.08 -11.30 13.26
C SER A 253 -8.87 -12.19 13.56
N PHE A 254 -8.28 -12.76 12.50
CA PHE A 254 -6.98 -13.41 12.53
C PHE A 254 -5.88 -12.51 11.97
N LEU A 255 -4.69 -12.57 12.57
CA LEU A 255 -3.45 -11.98 12.05
C LEU A 255 -2.75 -13.01 11.17
N ILE A 256 -2.44 -12.62 9.93
CA ILE A 256 -1.92 -13.51 8.89
C ILE A 256 -0.49 -13.13 8.51
N ALA A 257 0.37 -14.12 8.40
CA ALA A 257 1.75 -13.99 7.94
C ALA A 257 2.09 -15.00 6.83
N LEU A 258 3.05 -14.64 5.97
CA LEU A 258 3.68 -15.53 5.00
C LEU A 258 5.14 -15.75 5.39
N LEU A 259 5.69 -16.93 5.10
CA LEU A 259 7.09 -17.23 5.41
C LEU A 259 8.03 -16.75 4.31
N ARG A 260 9.13 -16.15 4.73
CA ARG A 260 10.29 -15.86 3.89
C ARG A 260 11.18 -17.09 3.78
N GLU A 261 12.13 -17.08 2.84
CA GLU A 261 13.09 -18.19 2.63
C GLU A 261 13.94 -18.50 3.86
N ASP A 262 14.13 -17.53 4.75
CA ASP A 262 14.84 -17.64 6.02
C ASP A 262 13.92 -18.05 7.19
N ASP A 263 12.76 -18.64 6.90
CA ASP A 263 11.72 -19.10 7.83
C ASP A 263 11.13 -18.01 8.75
N HIS A 264 11.40 -16.74 8.47
CA HIS A 264 10.79 -15.63 9.19
C HIS A 264 9.37 -15.32 8.70
N TYR A 265 8.51 -14.91 9.64
CA TYR A 265 7.11 -14.61 9.40
C TYR A 265 6.93 -13.15 9.03
N HIS A 266 6.55 -12.89 7.78
CA HIS A 266 6.26 -11.55 7.29
C HIS A 266 4.76 -11.27 7.38
N LEU A 267 4.37 -10.26 8.17
CA LEU A 267 2.96 -9.89 8.28
C LEU A 267 2.40 -9.43 6.91
N VAL A 268 1.22 -9.92 6.54
CA VAL A 268 0.54 -9.51 5.30
C VAL A 268 -0.83 -8.87 5.53
N GLY A 269 -1.28 -8.85 6.80
CA GLY A 269 -2.51 -8.20 7.21
C GLY A 269 -3.35 -9.10 8.10
N HIS A 270 -4.66 -8.89 8.08
CA HIS A 270 -5.60 -9.60 8.93
C HIS A 270 -6.84 -10.04 8.16
N CYS A 271 -7.47 -11.14 8.59
CA CYS A 271 -8.74 -11.59 8.06
C CYS A 271 -9.83 -11.41 9.11
N GLY A 272 -10.79 -10.50 8.86
CA GLY A 272 -11.93 -10.24 9.74
C GLY A 272 -13.23 -10.91 9.29
N ASN A 273 -13.31 -11.35 8.03
CA ASN A 273 -14.46 -12.07 7.50
C ASN A 273 -14.25 -13.58 7.73
N LEU A 274 -14.66 -14.05 8.91
CA LEU A 274 -14.46 -15.41 9.42
C LEU A 274 -15.74 -16.25 9.40
N GLY A 275 -16.72 -15.85 8.59
CA GLY A 275 -18.04 -16.47 8.57
C GLY A 275 -18.96 -15.99 9.70
N ASN A 276 -19.92 -16.86 10.04
CA ASN A 276 -21.01 -16.60 10.99
C ASN A 276 -20.56 -16.76 12.46
N GLU A 277 -21.48 -16.50 13.40
CA GLU A 277 -21.16 -16.52 14.84
C GLU A 277 -20.76 -17.89 15.39
N HIS A 278 -21.34 -18.97 14.86
CA HIS A 278 -20.99 -20.33 15.26
C HIS A 278 -19.58 -20.68 14.83
N GLU A 279 -19.25 -20.40 13.56
CA GLU A 279 -17.91 -20.59 13.01
C GLU A 279 -16.86 -19.80 13.81
N ARG A 280 -17.18 -18.55 14.21
CA ARG A 280 -16.29 -17.73 15.05
C ARG A 280 -16.04 -18.30 16.44
N ARG A 281 -17.04 -18.95 17.05
CA ARG A 281 -16.88 -19.64 18.34
C ARG A 281 -16.02 -20.89 18.20
N ASP A 282 -16.20 -21.65 17.12
CA ASP A 282 -15.39 -22.84 16.84
C ASP A 282 -13.93 -22.47 16.60
N LEU A 283 -13.68 -21.39 15.84
CA LEU A 283 -12.36 -20.83 15.67
C LEU A 283 -11.73 -20.43 17.00
N LEU A 284 -12.48 -19.80 17.93
CA LEU A 284 -11.96 -19.46 19.25
C LEU A 284 -11.55 -20.71 20.04
N ASN A 285 -12.38 -21.76 20.00
CA ASN A 285 -12.08 -23.02 20.67
C ASN A 285 -10.79 -23.66 20.15
N LYS A 286 -10.49 -23.51 18.86
CA LYS A 286 -9.23 -23.97 18.27
C LYS A 286 -8.02 -23.16 18.75
N VAL A 287 -8.11 -21.83 18.84
CA VAL A 287 -6.93 -20.97 19.07
C VAL A 287 -6.68 -20.58 20.53
N LYS A 288 -7.69 -20.61 21.40
CA LYS A 288 -7.61 -20.05 22.77
C LYS A 288 -6.53 -20.69 23.65
N SER A 289 -6.20 -21.96 23.44
CA SER A 289 -5.17 -22.68 24.21
C SER A 289 -3.77 -22.54 23.60
N MET A 290 -3.64 -21.87 22.46
CA MET A 290 -2.36 -21.73 21.75
C MET A 290 -1.61 -20.44 22.09
N GLY A 291 -2.10 -19.67 23.07
CA GLY A 291 -1.53 -18.38 23.45
C GLY A 291 -0.03 -18.45 23.76
N VAL A 292 0.69 -17.40 23.34
CA VAL A 292 2.14 -17.30 23.52
C VAL A 292 2.56 -15.83 23.61
N ASP A 293 3.64 -15.57 24.33
CA ASP A 293 4.15 -14.21 24.51
C ASP A 293 4.78 -13.65 23.22
N SER A 294 4.77 -12.33 23.13
CA SER A 294 5.32 -11.57 22.01
C SER A 294 5.90 -10.26 22.53
N ASN A 295 7.12 -9.91 22.10
CA ASN A 295 7.67 -8.57 22.32
C ASN A 295 7.09 -7.52 21.34
N TYR A 296 6.33 -7.99 20.34
CA TYR A 296 5.63 -7.17 19.35
C TYR A 296 4.15 -7.06 19.69
N SER A 297 3.56 -5.90 19.40
CA SER A 297 2.15 -5.63 19.60
C SER A 297 1.55 -5.07 18.31
N GLU A 298 0.43 -5.63 17.89
CA GLU A 298 -0.35 -5.20 16.72
C GLU A 298 -1.78 -4.95 17.18
N ALA A 299 -2.39 -3.86 16.69
CA ALA A 299 -3.80 -3.57 16.91
C ALA A 299 -4.58 -3.69 15.59
N ASN A 300 -5.81 -4.18 15.65
CA ASN A 300 -6.71 -4.07 14.51
C ASN A 300 -7.22 -2.63 14.31
N SER A 301 -7.98 -2.38 13.25
CA SER A 301 -8.55 -1.06 12.93
C SER A 301 -9.50 -0.50 14.00
N LYS A 302 -10.00 -1.35 14.91
CA LYS A 302 -10.85 -0.96 16.06
C LYS A 302 -10.03 -0.78 17.35
N GLY A 303 -8.70 -0.88 17.29
CA GLY A 303 -7.81 -0.73 18.43
C GLY A 303 -7.68 -1.96 19.34
N ALA A 304 -8.30 -3.10 18.99
CA ALA A 304 -8.14 -4.33 19.77
C ALA A 304 -6.78 -4.97 19.48
N LEU A 305 -6.05 -5.31 20.55
CA LEU A 305 -4.73 -5.94 20.44
C LEU A 305 -4.84 -7.42 20.06
N TYR A 306 -3.99 -7.85 19.13
CA TYR A 306 -3.87 -9.25 18.78
C TYR A 306 -3.24 -10.05 19.93
N ARG A 307 -3.89 -11.16 20.28
CA ARG A 307 -3.34 -12.21 21.13
C ARG A 307 -2.55 -13.15 20.25
N PHE A 308 -1.24 -13.21 20.45
CA PHE A 308 -0.37 -14.08 19.67
C PHE A 308 -0.56 -15.54 20.06
N ILE A 309 -0.43 -16.42 19.05
CA ILE A 309 -0.54 -17.87 19.21
C ILE A 309 0.67 -18.56 18.60
N LYS A 310 0.93 -19.80 19.00
CA LYS A 310 1.92 -20.65 18.34
C LYS A 310 1.55 -20.82 16.86
N PRO A 311 2.50 -20.69 15.91
CA PRO A 311 2.22 -20.91 14.50
C PRO A 311 1.96 -22.40 14.27
N LYS A 312 0.68 -22.79 14.26
CA LYS A 312 0.23 -24.18 14.04
C LYS A 312 -0.87 -24.31 12.99
N LEU A 313 -1.45 -23.19 12.57
CA LEU A 313 -2.63 -23.17 11.71
C LEU A 313 -2.30 -22.43 10.43
N VAL A 314 -2.76 -23.00 9.32
CA VAL A 314 -2.78 -22.35 8.01
C VAL A 314 -4.22 -22.03 7.65
N ALA A 315 -4.48 -20.80 7.23
CA ALA A 315 -5.76 -20.35 6.74
C ALA A 315 -5.67 -20.12 5.23
N GLU A 316 -6.58 -20.72 4.48
CA GLU A 316 -6.82 -20.36 3.08
C GLU A 316 -7.70 -19.10 3.08
N VAL A 317 -7.15 -18.00 2.60
CA VAL A 317 -7.80 -16.69 2.58
C VAL A 317 -8.03 -16.26 1.15
N LEU A 318 -9.29 -16.09 0.79
CA LEU A 318 -9.67 -15.44 -0.46
C LEU A 318 -9.41 -13.94 -0.35
N VAL A 319 -8.77 -13.36 -1.35
CA VAL A 319 -8.50 -11.92 -1.44
C VAL A 319 -8.95 -11.39 -2.80
N THR A 320 -9.43 -10.16 -2.84
CA THR A 320 -9.74 -9.50 -4.11
C THR A 320 -8.48 -9.00 -4.82
N ASP A 321 -7.47 -8.62 -4.04
CA ASP A 321 -6.18 -8.13 -4.56
C ASP A 321 -5.12 -8.16 -3.46
N VAL A 322 -3.86 -7.96 -3.85
CA VAL A 322 -2.73 -7.72 -2.95
C VAL A 322 -2.11 -6.37 -3.30
N GLN A 323 -1.71 -5.61 -2.29
CA GLN A 323 -1.17 -4.26 -2.47
C GLN A 323 0.19 -4.10 -1.79
N ALA A 324 1.22 -3.75 -2.57
CA ALA A 324 2.58 -3.47 -2.09
C ALA A 324 2.88 -1.99 -1.90
N GLU A 325 2.04 -1.09 -2.41
CA GLU A 325 2.25 0.37 -2.33
C GLU A 325 1.09 1.09 -1.65
N LYS A 326 1.38 2.14 -0.91
CA LYS A 326 0.41 3.10 -0.38
C LYS A 326 -0.10 4.03 -1.50
N ALA A 327 -1.11 4.85 -1.15
CA ALA A 327 -1.74 5.77 -2.08
C ALA A 327 -0.81 6.89 -2.59
N ASP A 328 0.27 7.20 -1.86
CA ASP A 328 1.32 8.13 -2.26
C ASP A 328 2.41 7.50 -3.15
N GLY A 329 2.42 6.17 -3.31
CA GLY A 329 3.45 5.47 -4.07
C GLY A 329 4.54 4.83 -3.23
N ASP A 330 4.56 5.09 -1.92
CA ASP A 330 5.56 4.47 -1.05
C ASP A 330 5.24 3.00 -0.82
N ILE A 331 6.28 2.18 -0.67
CA ILE A 331 6.13 0.76 -0.36
C ILE A 331 5.45 0.58 1.01
N MET A 332 4.60 -0.43 1.10
CA MET A 332 3.88 -0.80 2.31
C MET A 332 4.86 -1.40 3.34
N PRO A 333 5.05 -0.79 4.52
CA PRO A 333 5.87 -1.36 5.57
C PRO A 333 5.13 -2.48 6.30
N ARG A 334 5.80 -3.60 6.50
CA ARG A 334 5.28 -4.72 7.30
C ARG A 334 6.35 -5.26 8.23
N MET A 335 5.94 -5.64 9.43
CA MET A 335 6.82 -6.24 10.41
C MET A 335 7.19 -7.67 9.98
N VAL A 336 8.46 -8.02 10.16
CA VAL A 336 8.94 -9.40 10.09
C VAL A 336 9.21 -9.89 11.52
N LEU A 337 8.71 -11.08 11.83
CA LEU A 337 8.80 -11.72 13.13
C LEU A 337 9.57 -13.04 13.02
N SER A 338 10.32 -13.38 14.08
CA SER A 338 10.78 -14.74 14.33
C SER A 338 9.93 -15.40 15.41
N PHE A 339 9.85 -16.73 15.38
CA PHE A 339 9.25 -17.53 16.44
C PHE A 339 10.29 -18.52 16.97
N GLU A 340 10.81 -18.24 18.16
CA GLU A 340 11.86 -19.05 18.77
C GLU A 340 11.55 -19.26 20.25
N LYS A 341 11.92 -20.42 20.80
CA LYS A 341 11.77 -20.73 22.24
C LYS A 341 10.36 -20.46 22.78
N ASN A 342 9.35 -20.66 21.93
CA ASN A 342 7.94 -20.41 22.26
C ASN A 342 7.66 -18.95 22.63
N GLU A 343 8.21 -18.01 21.86
CA GLU A 343 8.00 -16.56 21.96
C GLU A 343 8.09 -15.93 20.55
N TRP A 344 7.25 -14.93 20.27
CA TRP A 344 7.38 -14.09 19.08
C TRP A 344 8.31 -12.91 19.30
N LYS A 345 9.20 -12.67 18.34
CA LYS A 345 10.14 -11.53 18.37
C LYS A 345 10.06 -10.70 17.11
N ALA A 346 9.84 -9.39 17.26
CA ALA A 346 10.04 -8.42 16.20
C ALA A 346 11.51 -8.38 15.77
N LEU A 347 11.74 -8.53 14.47
CA LEU A 347 13.07 -8.39 13.87
C LEU A 347 13.24 -6.98 13.34
N ARG A 348 12.44 -6.62 12.32
CA ARG A 348 12.44 -5.31 11.67
C ARG A 348 11.24 -5.14 10.75
N ILE A 349 10.98 -3.89 10.40
CA ILE A 349 10.06 -3.54 9.32
C ILE A 349 10.77 -3.73 7.98
N MET A 350 10.08 -4.36 7.02
CA MET A 350 10.52 -4.58 5.66
C MET A 350 9.44 -4.12 4.65
N PRO A 351 9.80 -3.90 3.38
CA PRO A 351 8.85 -3.91 2.27
C PRO A 351 7.92 -5.12 2.32
N GLY A 352 6.61 -4.90 2.48
CA GLY A 352 5.62 -5.95 2.58
C GLY A 352 4.38 -5.68 1.74
N VAL A 353 3.32 -6.44 2.01
CA VAL A 353 2.05 -6.34 1.30
C VAL A 353 0.86 -6.23 2.24
N SER A 354 -0.29 -5.83 1.70
CA SER A 354 -1.59 -5.88 2.37
C SER A 354 -2.56 -6.72 1.56
N LEU A 355 -3.34 -7.54 2.25
CA LEU A 355 -4.47 -8.25 1.66
C LEU A 355 -5.69 -7.32 1.53
N LEU A 356 -6.31 -7.27 0.34
CA LEU A 356 -7.54 -6.52 0.13
C LEU A 356 -8.77 -7.45 0.22
N HIS A 357 -9.72 -7.05 1.06
CA HIS A 357 -10.96 -7.79 1.39
C HIS A 357 -10.75 -9.28 1.72
N PRO A 358 -9.85 -9.62 2.66
CA PRO A 358 -9.57 -11.01 3.01
C PRO A 358 -10.79 -11.70 3.64
N ARG A 359 -11.18 -12.83 3.06
CA ARG A 359 -12.25 -13.72 3.54
C ARG A 359 -11.69 -15.11 3.80
N LEU A 360 -11.97 -15.66 4.99
CA LEU A 360 -11.59 -17.02 5.31
C LEU A 360 -12.39 -17.97 4.40
N VAL A 361 -11.68 -18.84 3.68
CA VAL A 361 -12.28 -19.97 2.96
C VAL A 361 -12.38 -21.15 3.91
N ARG A 362 -11.25 -21.53 4.51
CA ARG A 362 -11.16 -22.64 5.47
C ARG A 362 -9.81 -22.62 6.21
N LEU A 363 -9.72 -23.42 7.26
CA LEU A 363 -8.42 -23.83 7.80
C LEU A 363 -7.89 -25.02 6.99
N ARG A 364 -6.59 -25.01 6.70
CA ARG A 364 -5.90 -26.05 5.91
C ARG A 364 -5.25 -27.05 6.84
N GLU A 365 -5.95 -28.15 7.09
CA GLU A 365 -5.46 -29.25 7.92
C GLU A 365 -4.38 -30.08 7.20
N ASP A 366 -4.31 -29.94 5.88
CA ASP A 366 -3.32 -30.55 4.99
C ASP A 366 -2.02 -29.74 4.86
N LYS A 367 -1.92 -28.57 5.52
CA LYS A 367 -0.77 -27.67 5.44
C LYS A 367 -0.21 -27.31 6.80
N GLN A 368 1.07 -26.95 6.82
CA GLN A 368 1.80 -26.49 7.99
C GLN A 368 2.30 -25.06 7.79
N PRO A 369 2.53 -24.29 8.86
CA PRO A 369 3.07 -22.93 8.78
C PRO A 369 4.59 -22.94 8.57
N VAL A 370 5.01 -23.54 7.46
CA VAL A 370 6.39 -23.69 6.98
C VAL A 370 6.54 -23.04 5.59
N TYR A 371 7.77 -22.70 5.19
CA TYR A 371 8.01 -21.98 3.93
C TYR A 371 7.40 -22.69 2.72
N ALA A 372 7.49 -24.03 2.65
CA ALA A 372 6.95 -24.80 1.53
C ALA A 372 5.43 -24.62 1.31
N ASP A 373 4.67 -24.37 2.38
CA ASP A 373 3.20 -24.36 2.34
C ASP A 373 2.58 -22.98 2.30
N VAL A 374 3.26 -21.99 2.91
CA VAL A 374 2.79 -20.60 3.02
C VAL A 374 3.88 -19.57 2.62
N PRO A 375 4.59 -19.76 1.48
CA PRO A 375 5.70 -18.90 1.12
C PRO A 375 5.21 -17.50 0.75
N ILE A 376 6.04 -16.49 1.01
CA ILE A 376 5.82 -15.10 0.57
C ILE A 376 5.82 -14.97 -0.96
N SER A 377 6.42 -15.92 -1.68
CA SER A 377 6.40 -15.95 -3.14
C SER A 377 4.98 -16.03 -3.73
N GLN A 378 3.98 -16.48 -2.96
CA GLN A 378 2.55 -16.48 -3.38
C GLN A 378 2.05 -15.11 -3.84
N VAL A 379 2.62 -14.02 -3.32
CA VAL A 379 2.18 -12.66 -3.67
C VAL A 379 2.97 -12.05 -4.84
N LEU A 380 4.10 -12.64 -5.23
CA LEU A 380 5.00 -12.07 -6.25
C LEU A 380 4.43 -12.16 -7.67
N ASP A 381 3.47 -13.06 -7.90
CA ASP A 381 2.71 -13.09 -9.15
C ASP A 381 1.78 -11.88 -9.34
N ARG A 382 1.55 -11.09 -8.29
CA ARG A 382 0.60 -9.97 -8.27
C ARG A 382 1.24 -8.62 -8.02
N VAL A 383 2.35 -8.59 -7.29
CA VAL A 383 3.04 -7.35 -6.93
C VAL A 383 4.54 -7.55 -6.97
N LEU A 384 5.27 -6.49 -7.31
CA LEU A 384 6.70 -6.44 -7.04
C LEU A 384 6.92 -6.13 -5.57
N LEU A 385 7.71 -6.95 -4.91
CA LEU A 385 8.14 -6.73 -3.53
C LEU A 385 9.67 -6.66 -3.50
N PRO A 386 10.26 -5.46 -3.28
CA PRO A 386 11.71 -5.36 -3.16
C PRO A 386 12.18 -6.05 -1.89
N ASP A 387 13.46 -6.44 -1.90
CA ASP A 387 14.14 -7.08 -0.76
C ASP A 387 13.47 -8.36 -0.23
N VAL A 388 12.56 -8.99 -0.99
CA VAL A 388 11.85 -10.19 -0.56
C VAL A 388 12.79 -11.40 -0.34
N HIS A 389 13.91 -11.43 -1.08
CA HIS A 389 14.95 -12.45 -0.96
C HIS A 389 16.13 -12.03 -0.06
N CYS A 390 16.13 -10.78 0.44
CA CYS A 390 17.18 -10.34 1.36
C CYS A 390 17.00 -11.04 2.71
N ALA A 391 18.10 -11.54 3.28
CA ALA A 391 18.10 -12.10 4.62
C ALA A 391 17.67 -11.05 5.65
N VAL A 392 16.84 -11.46 6.62
CA VAL A 392 16.36 -10.58 7.68
C VAL A 392 17.11 -10.84 8.97
N SER A 393 17.69 -9.79 9.53
CA SER A 393 18.25 -9.80 10.88
C SER A 393 17.46 -8.85 11.78
N ALA A 394 17.49 -9.12 13.08
CA ALA A 394 17.00 -8.16 14.07
C ALA A 394 17.75 -6.83 13.92
N LEU A 395 17.01 -5.72 14.02
CA LEU A 395 17.64 -4.40 14.06
C LEU A 395 18.11 -4.13 15.49
N GLU A 396 19.43 -4.05 15.68
CA GLU A 396 19.98 -3.57 16.95
C GLU A 396 19.78 -2.06 17.03
N LEU A 397 18.78 -1.66 17.81
CA LEU A 397 18.50 -0.27 18.06
C LEU A 397 19.18 0.19 19.36
N PRO A 398 19.80 1.38 19.39
CA PRO A 398 20.30 1.97 20.63
C PRO A 398 19.20 2.03 21.68
N ALA A 399 19.54 1.70 22.94
CA ALA A 399 18.59 1.77 24.04
C ALA A 399 18.10 3.21 24.21
N SER A 400 16.80 3.39 24.48
CA SER A 400 16.29 4.71 24.86
C SER A 400 16.72 5.06 26.28
N GLU A 401 16.97 6.32 26.55
CA GLU A 401 17.37 6.84 27.85
C GLU A 401 16.22 7.60 28.51
N LEU A 402 15.79 7.15 29.68
CA LEU A 402 14.76 7.82 30.45
C LEU A 402 15.34 9.07 31.12
N LEU A 403 14.85 10.25 30.73
CA LEU A 403 15.32 11.54 31.24
C LEU A 403 14.49 12.02 32.43
N ARG A 404 13.17 11.81 32.37
CA ARG A 404 12.24 12.29 33.40
C ARG A 404 11.08 11.33 33.57
N ARG A 405 10.73 11.01 34.82
CA ARG A 405 9.56 10.21 35.16
C ARG A 405 8.91 10.78 36.40
N GLU A 406 7.67 11.21 36.25
CA GLU A 406 6.85 11.69 37.37
C GLU A 406 5.52 10.94 37.38
N VAL A 407 5.09 10.55 38.57
CA VAL A 407 3.82 9.86 38.77
C VAL A 407 3.05 10.65 39.80
N PHE A 408 1.78 10.87 39.54
CA PHE A 408 0.87 11.60 40.41
C PHE A 408 -0.34 10.73 40.68
N THR A 409 -0.84 10.79 41.91
CA THR A 409 -2.04 10.08 42.32
C THR A 409 -3.06 11.05 42.88
N LYS A 410 -4.34 10.69 42.72
CA LYS A 410 -5.45 11.38 43.35
C LYS A 410 -6.44 10.35 43.84
N VAL A 411 -6.70 10.37 45.14
CA VAL A 411 -7.69 9.49 45.76
C VAL A 411 -9.00 10.25 45.93
N THR A 412 -10.09 9.70 45.40
CA THR A 412 -11.44 10.25 45.58
C THR A 412 -12.39 9.11 45.94
N LYS A 413 -13.05 9.20 47.10
CA LYS A 413 -13.99 8.17 47.60
C LYS A 413 -13.40 6.74 47.56
N GLY A 414 -12.14 6.59 47.95
CA GLY A 414 -11.43 5.30 47.97
C GLY A 414 -10.93 4.80 46.61
N VAL A 415 -11.20 5.51 45.51
CA VAL A 415 -10.69 5.18 44.17
C VAL A 415 -9.43 5.99 43.87
N THR A 416 -8.38 5.32 43.43
CA THR A 416 -7.10 5.95 43.07
C THR A 416 -7.01 6.16 41.56
N ALA A 417 -6.89 7.42 41.15
CA ALA A 417 -6.52 7.81 39.79
C ALA A 417 -5.01 8.02 39.71
N VAL A 418 -4.41 7.76 38.55
CA VAL A 418 -2.96 7.83 38.30
C VAL A 418 -2.69 8.66 37.07
N ARG A 419 -1.80 9.64 37.19
CA ARG A 419 -1.23 10.38 36.07
C ARG A 419 0.27 10.14 36.03
N LYS A 420 0.83 9.98 34.83
CA LYS A 420 2.24 9.66 34.66
C LYS A 420 2.83 10.41 33.49
N LEU A 421 3.87 11.19 33.75
CA LEU A 421 4.76 11.77 32.77
C LEU A 421 5.97 10.85 32.58
N VAL A 422 6.37 10.66 31.32
CA VAL A 422 7.65 10.03 30.96
C VAL A 422 8.25 10.85 29.82
N VAL A 423 9.50 11.27 29.98
CA VAL A 423 10.31 11.89 28.93
C VAL A 423 11.53 11.03 28.70
N TRP A 424 11.82 10.68 27.45
CA TRP A 424 13.00 9.91 27.11
C TRP A 424 13.64 10.38 25.81
N LYS A 425 14.95 10.20 25.73
CA LYS A 425 15.73 10.32 24.49
C LYS A 425 15.73 8.97 23.78
N THR A 426 15.47 8.95 22.48
CA THR A 426 15.36 7.69 21.75
C THR A 426 16.71 7.13 21.34
N HIS A 427 17.71 7.97 21.10
CA HIS A 427 19.01 7.62 20.50
C HIS A 427 18.88 6.97 19.11
N LYS A 428 17.74 7.15 18.42
CA LYS A 428 17.42 6.46 17.15
C LYS A 428 17.26 7.38 15.93
N LYS A 429 17.31 8.71 16.12
CA LYS A 429 17.07 9.68 15.03
C LYS A 429 18.03 9.52 13.87
N GLU A 430 19.31 9.26 14.15
CA GLU A 430 20.34 9.07 13.12
C GLU A 430 20.14 7.75 12.34
N MET A 431 19.40 6.79 12.91
CA MET A 431 19.12 5.49 12.28
C MET A 431 17.94 5.55 11.31
N HIS A 432 16.93 6.37 11.60
CA HIS A 432 15.79 6.58 10.70
C HIS A 432 15.14 7.94 10.96
N PRO A 433 14.81 8.73 9.91
CA PRO A 433 14.21 10.05 10.08
C PRO A 433 12.83 10.04 10.76
N GLU A 434 12.12 8.90 10.78
CA GLU A 434 10.85 8.77 11.52
C GLU A 434 11.04 8.55 13.03
N PHE A 435 12.24 8.22 13.51
CA PHE A 435 12.49 8.16 14.95
C PHE A 435 12.70 9.57 15.50
N PRO A 436 11.82 10.07 16.38
CA PRO A 436 12.00 11.38 17.00
C PRO A 436 13.20 11.34 17.94
N GLU A 437 13.87 12.48 18.15
CA GLU A 437 14.99 12.55 19.11
C GLU A 437 14.50 12.34 20.55
N TYR A 438 13.40 13.01 20.92
CA TYR A 438 12.79 12.95 22.24
C TYR A 438 11.29 12.67 22.13
N VAL A 439 10.77 11.94 23.12
CA VAL A 439 9.33 11.67 23.27
C VAL A 439 8.89 12.08 24.66
N VAL A 440 7.76 12.81 24.72
CA VAL A 440 7.05 13.15 25.96
C VAL A 440 5.72 12.41 25.95
N HIS A 441 5.54 11.52 26.92
CA HIS A 441 4.32 10.71 27.06
C HIS A 441 3.62 11.01 28.38
N TRP A 442 2.35 11.39 28.28
CA TRP A 442 1.44 11.54 29.39
C TRP A 442 0.45 10.39 29.43
N THR A 443 0.27 9.79 30.60
CA THR A 443 -0.77 8.79 30.88
C THR A 443 -1.73 9.39 31.89
N ASP A 444 -3.03 9.27 31.65
CA ASP A 444 -4.07 9.61 32.61
C ASP A 444 -5.01 8.41 32.78
N TYR A 445 -4.98 7.79 33.95
CA TYR A 445 -5.83 6.68 34.34
C TYR A 445 -6.79 7.10 35.46
N SER A 446 -8.08 6.88 35.25
CA SER A 446 -9.13 7.10 36.24
C SER A 446 -10.21 6.02 36.08
N PRO A 447 -10.37 5.10 37.03
CA PRO A 447 -11.25 3.93 36.89
C PRO A 447 -12.72 4.26 36.59
N GLY A 448 -13.23 5.39 37.10
CA GLY A 448 -14.63 5.79 36.96
C GLY A 448 -15.00 6.49 35.66
N ARG A 449 -14.07 6.67 34.70
CA ARG A 449 -14.36 7.31 33.41
C ARG A 449 -14.91 6.30 32.40
N LYS A 450 -15.72 6.79 31.45
CA LYS A 450 -16.12 6.04 30.25
C LYS A 450 -14.90 5.50 29.48
N GLU A 451 -13.83 6.29 29.42
CA GLU A 451 -12.50 5.88 28.96
C GLU A 451 -11.54 5.92 30.15
N PRO A 452 -11.30 4.78 30.82
CA PRO A 452 -10.50 4.76 32.03
C PRO A 452 -9.06 5.22 31.79
N LEU A 453 -8.49 4.97 30.61
CA LEU A 453 -7.11 5.27 30.26
C LEU A 453 -7.05 6.20 29.05
N GLN A 454 -6.40 7.36 29.23
CA GLN A 454 -6.10 8.33 28.18
C GLN A 454 -4.58 8.51 28.08
N ARG A 455 -4.09 8.78 26.86
CA ARG A 455 -2.66 8.96 26.59
C ARG A 455 -2.44 10.15 25.66
N THR A 456 -1.40 10.94 25.94
CA THR A 456 -0.95 12.02 25.08
C THR A 456 0.52 11.79 24.77
N VAL A 457 0.87 11.79 23.47
CA VAL A 457 2.26 11.70 23.01
C VAL A 457 2.61 12.98 22.28
N ARG A 458 3.79 13.52 22.58
CA ARG A 458 4.40 14.66 21.90
C ARG A 458 5.83 14.32 21.55
N LEU A 459 6.28 14.84 20.40
CA LEU A 459 7.63 14.62 19.88
C LEU A 459 8.39 15.94 19.97
N ALA A 460 9.69 15.87 20.25
CA ALA A 460 10.55 17.05 20.28
C ALA A 460 11.90 16.76 19.60
N PRO A 461 12.45 17.72 18.83
CA PRO A 461 13.75 17.58 18.19
C PRO A 461 14.91 17.92 19.14
N THR A 462 14.64 18.57 20.28
CA THR A 462 15.62 19.00 21.28
C THR A 462 15.12 18.71 22.71
N GLU A 463 16.06 18.54 23.65
CA GLU A 463 15.74 18.28 25.05
C GLU A 463 15.03 19.46 25.72
N ALA A 464 15.41 20.69 25.34
CA ALA A 464 14.79 21.91 25.84
C ALA A 464 13.30 21.96 25.50
N LEU A 465 12.92 21.68 24.25
CA LEU A 465 11.51 21.63 23.85
C LEU A 465 10.78 20.45 24.50
N ALA A 466 11.43 19.30 24.67
CA ALA A 466 10.85 18.16 25.38
C ALA A 466 10.52 18.52 26.84
N THR A 467 11.41 19.28 27.49
CA THR A 467 11.24 19.77 28.86
C THR A 467 10.10 20.78 28.95
N GLU A 468 10.05 21.75 28.03
CA GLU A 468 8.97 22.75 27.96
C GLU A 468 7.59 22.08 27.81
N ILE A 469 7.45 21.16 26.84
CA ILE A 469 6.22 20.39 26.64
C ILE A 469 5.85 19.59 27.90
N ALA A 470 6.83 18.99 28.55
CA ALA A 470 6.60 18.21 29.77
C ALA A 470 6.10 19.09 30.92
N ASP A 471 6.69 20.28 31.12
CA ASP A 471 6.27 21.23 32.14
C ASP A 471 4.88 21.79 31.87
N GLU A 472 4.55 22.10 30.61
CA GLU A 472 3.19 22.49 30.21
C GLU A 472 2.16 21.39 30.50
N LEU A 473 2.48 20.13 30.20
CA LEU A 473 1.61 18.98 30.51
C LEU A 473 1.42 18.81 32.01
N VAL A 474 2.48 18.93 32.80
CA VAL A 474 2.38 18.86 34.27
C VAL A 474 1.55 20.02 34.81
N ALA A 475 1.79 21.26 34.37
CA ALA A 475 1.06 22.43 34.85
C ALA A 475 -0.44 22.38 34.47
N SER A 476 -0.74 21.90 33.26
CA SER A 476 -2.12 21.81 32.78
C SER A 476 -2.89 20.64 33.38
N GLU A 477 -2.24 19.51 33.64
CA GLU A 477 -2.91 18.31 34.13
C GLU A 477 -2.84 18.19 35.66
N VAL A 478 -1.72 18.48 36.32
CA VAL A 478 -1.58 18.33 37.78
C VAL A 478 -2.18 19.53 38.52
N LYS A 479 -3.51 19.54 38.61
CA LYS A 479 -4.30 20.54 39.35
C LYS A 479 -4.54 20.12 40.81
N LYS A 480 -5.27 20.95 41.56
CA LYS A 480 -5.62 20.71 42.98
C LYS A 480 -6.13 19.28 43.23
N GLY A 481 -5.53 18.63 44.22
CA GLY A 481 -5.88 17.28 44.68
C GLY A 481 -5.07 16.15 44.05
N TRP A 482 -4.19 16.44 43.11
CA TRP A 482 -3.15 15.50 42.67
C TRP A 482 -1.89 15.69 43.52
N ALA A 483 -1.25 14.60 43.92
CA ALA A 483 0.00 14.60 44.67
C ALA A 483 1.00 13.65 44.01
N PRO A 484 2.32 13.91 44.08
CA PRO A 484 3.33 12.96 43.65
C PRO A 484 3.10 11.60 44.32
N ALA A 485 3.14 10.53 43.53
CA ALA A 485 3.13 9.17 44.05
C ALA A 485 4.46 8.93 44.77
N LYS A 486 4.39 8.44 46.01
CA LYS A 486 5.57 8.04 46.77
C LYS A 486 6.17 6.76 46.21
#